data_AF-A0AB36Z420-F1
#
_entry.id   AF-A0AB36Z420-F1
#
_cell.length_a   1.000
_cell.length_b   1.000
_cell.length_c   1.000
_cell.angle_alpha   90.00
_cell.angle_beta   90.00
_cell.angle_gamma   90.00
#
_symmetry.space_group_name_H-M   'P 1'
#
loop_
_entity.id
_entity.type
_entity.pdbx_description
1 polymer ?
#
loop_
_entity_poly.entity_id
_entity_poly.type
_entity_poly.pdbx_seq_one_letter_code
_entity_poly.pdbx_strand_id
1 'polypeptide(L)'
;MNAEVLNLEQRRQAIQRGLQHYFQGPHLEQIVGYWEQEYSGQPAFVLNRFLSEICTTEELKQNRKDMLKQVLHELTILEKSEWIESEDTEAVSLNQKAQYQAYIEFGESVLDQVKLEDQQDFYRELAQQLVQDRILFQETIQKLQKSADLLSYVSSKLYAQAITSLYQVFCDFYGPQRSDQVYAQAKNLIKQKYPEANLQQLL
;
A
#
# COMPACT_ATOMS: atom_id res chain seq x y z
N MET A 1 27.60 -17.98 10.47
CA MET A 1 27.20 -17.88 9.05
C MET A 1 26.42 -16.58 8.94
N ASN A 2 27.01 -15.55 8.33
CA ASN A 2 26.39 -14.23 8.20
C ASN A 2 25.33 -14.32 7.11
N ALA A 3 24.05 -14.30 7.50
CA ALA A 3 22.98 -14.02 6.56
C ALA A 3 23.10 -12.54 6.20
N GLU A 4 23.78 -12.23 5.10
CA GLU A 4 23.62 -10.94 4.45
C GLU A 4 22.17 -10.90 3.98
N VAL A 5 21.33 -10.21 4.74
CA VAL A 5 19.89 -10.06 4.46
C VAL A 5 19.74 -9.45 3.06
N LEU A 6 20.52 -8.41 2.77
CA LEU A 6 20.51 -7.67 1.50
C LEU A 6 21.35 -8.29 0.38
N ASN A 7 20.75 -8.39 -0.80
CA ASN A 7 21.46 -8.68 -2.04
C ASN A 7 22.37 -7.50 -2.49
N LEU A 8 23.22 -7.77 -3.48
CA LEU A 8 24.22 -6.81 -3.95
C LEU A 8 23.59 -5.51 -4.49
N GLU A 9 22.51 -5.63 -5.26
CA GLU A 9 21.84 -4.49 -5.90
C GLU A 9 21.16 -3.59 -4.87
N GLN A 10 20.56 -4.15 -3.82
CA GLN A 10 19.97 -3.36 -2.74
C GLN A 10 21.05 -2.61 -1.95
N ARG A 11 22.17 -3.26 -1.62
CA ARG A 11 23.30 -2.57 -0.97
C ARG A 11 23.85 -1.44 -1.83
N ARG A 12 23.98 -1.67 -3.13
CA ARG A 12 24.37 -0.67 -4.13
C ARG A 12 23.42 0.54 -4.11
N GLN A 13 22.11 0.28 -4.13
CA GLN A 13 21.08 1.34 -4.07
C GLN A 13 21.10 2.13 -2.76
N ALA A 14 21.27 1.47 -1.61
CA ALA A 14 21.37 2.16 -0.31
C ALA A 14 22.57 3.10 -0.27
N ILE A 15 23.73 2.66 -0.78
CA ILE A 15 24.95 3.48 -0.81
C ILE A 15 24.79 4.64 -1.77
N GLN A 16 24.19 4.41 -2.94
CA GLN A 16 23.86 5.47 -3.89
C GLN A 16 22.96 6.55 -3.26
N ARG A 17 21.86 6.15 -2.60
CA ARG A 17 20.95 7.08 -1.91
C ARG A 17 21.64 7.81 -0.77
N GLY A 18 22.48 7.13 0.00
CA GLY A 18 23.18 7.73 1.12
C GLY A 18 24.21 8.80 0.70
N LEU A 19 24.74 8.69 -0.52
CA LEU A 19 25.79 9.55 -1.05
C LEU A 19 25.31 10.61 -2.05
N GLN A 20 24.07 10.51 -2.56
CA GLN A 20 23.54 11.40 -3.59
C GLN A 20 23.52 12.90 -3.21
N HIS A 21 23.50 13.21 -1.91
CA HIS A 21 23.53 14.59 -1.41
C HIS A 21 24.93 15.22 -1.48
N TYR A 22 25.97 14.40 -1.64
CA TYR A 22 27.38 14.81 -1.59
C TYR A 22 28.10 14.64 -2.93
N PHE A 23 27.66 13.69 -3.74
CA PHE A 23 28.22 13.42 -5.06
C PHE A 23 27.10 13.44 -6.11
N GLN A 24 27.38 13.98 -7.29
CA GLN A 24 26.36 14.18 -8.33
C GLN A 24 26.69 13.42 -9.62
N GLY A 25 25.65 12.87 -10.25
CA GLY A 25 25.70 12.34 -11.61
C GLY A 25 26.79 11.28 -11.81
N PRO A 26 27.63 11.39 -12.87
CA PRO A 26 28.62 10.36 -13.21
C PRO A 26 29.63 10.07 -12.10
N HIS A 27 29.93 11.06 -11.25
CA HIS A 27 30.90 10.89 -10.17
C HIS A 27 30.35 10.01 -9.03
N LEU A 28 29.04 10.11 -8.75
CA LEU A 28 28.37 9.21 -7.81
C LEU A 28 28.37 7.77 -8.31
N GLU A 29 28.05 7.54 -9.58
CA GLU A 29 28.08 6.19 -10.18
C GLU A 29 29.48 5.57 -10.16
N GLN A 30 30.53 6.36 -10.39
CA GLN A 30 31.92 5.91 -10.25
C GLN A 30 32.26 5.49 -8.82
N ILE A 31 31.83 6.26 -7.83
CA ILE A 31 32.06 5.97 -6.39
C ILE A 31 31.31 4.70 -5.97
N VAL A 32 30.06 4.54 -6.40
CA VAL A 32 29.25 3.35 -6.14
C VAL A 32 29.84 2.13 -6.83
N GLY A 33 30.29 2.25 -8.08
CA GLY A 33 30.98 1.17 -8.80
C GLY A 33 32.30 0.76 -8.16
N TYR A 34 33.07 1.74 -7.64
CA TYR A 34 34.28 1.45 -6.86
C TYR A 34 33.97 0.68 -5.58
N TRP A 35 32.92 1.07 -4.86
CA TRP A 35 32.44 0.31 -3.72
C TRP A 35 32.04 -1.12 -4.10
N GLU A 36 31.29 -1.30 -5.19
CA GLU A 36 30.82 -2.61 -5.63
C GLU A 36 31.98 -3.55 -5.99
N GLN A 37 33.04 -3.04 -6.62
CA GLN A 37 34.21 -3.83 -7.00
C GLN A 37 35.08 -4.24 -5.81
N GLU A 38 35.40 -3.28 -4.92
CA GLU A 38 36.40 -3.49 -3.88
C GLU A 38 35.81 -3.89 -2.52
N TYR A 39 34.55 -3.52 -2.26
CA TYR A 39 33.95 -3.56 -0.92
C TYR A 39 32.67 -4.38 -0.80
N SER A 40 32.07 -4.83 -1.90
CA SER A 40 30.80 -5.58 -1.90
C SER A 40 30.81 -6.86 -1.05
N GLY A 41 31.92 -7.60 -1.08
CA GLY A 41 32.11 -8.82 -0.29
C GLY A 41 32.72 -8.60 1.11
N GLN A 42 32.90 -7.34 1.52
CA GLN A 42 33.55 -6.99 2.78
C GLN A 42 32.51 -6.63 3.87
N PRO A 43 32.82 -6.83 5.16
CA PRO A 43 31.88 -6.49 6.24
C PRO A 43 31.59 -4.99 6.36
N ALA A 44 30.45 -4.63 6.94
CA ALA A 44 29.96 -3.26 7.05
C ALA A 44 30.92 -2.26 7.74
N PHE A 45 31.82 -2.70 8.64
CA PHE A 45 32.80 -1.80 9.27
C PHE A 45 33.78 -1.19 8.24
N VAL A 46 33.93 -1.83 7.08
CA VAL A 46 34.80 -1.37 6.00
C VAL A 46 34.21 -0.15 5.27
N LEU A 47 32.90 0.13 5.41
CA LEU A 47 32.28 1.36 4.90
C LEU A 47 33.00 2.63 5.40
N ASN A 48 33.52 2.61 6.62
CA ASN A 48 34.25 3.75 7.17
C ASN A 48 35.59 3.98 6.44
N ARG A 49 36.26 2.91 6.01
CA ARG A 49 37.46 2.97 5.18
C ARG A 49 37.13 3.49 3.78
N PHE A 50 36.13 2.90 3.13
CA PHE A 50 35.63 3.36 1.84
C PHE A 50 35.32 4.87 1.83
N LEU A 51 34.58 5.37 2.83
CA LEU A 51 34.29 6.80 2.96
C LEU A 51 35.55 7.65 3.18
N SER A 52 36.59 7.11 3.81
CA SER A 52 37.88 7.81 3.94
C SER A 52 38.54 8.06 2.59
N GLU A 53 38.45 7.09 1.70
CA GLU A 53 39.15 7.08 0.41
C GLU A 53 38.47 8.02 -0.59
N ILE A 54 37.14 8.17 -0.52
CA ILE A 54 36.39 9.08 -1.41
C ILE A 54 36.31 10.52 -0.88
N CYS A 55 36.51 10.75 0.41
CA CYS A 55 36.49 12.10 1.02
C CYS A 55 37.85 12.80 0.86
N THR A 56 38.17 13.23 -0.36
CA THR A 56 39.48 13.81 -0.72
C THR A 56 39.61 15.29 -0.35
N THR A 57 38.51 16.04 -0.30
CA THR A 57 38.50 17.48 0.04
C THR A 57 38.19 17.72 1.52
N GLU A 58 38.59 18.88 2.05
CA GLU A 58 38.31 19.23 3.46
C GLU A 58 36.80 19.31 3.75
N GLU A 59 36.00 19.78 2.78
CA GLU A 59 34.53 19.81 2.88
C GLU A 59 33.93 18.39 3.00
N LEU A 60 34.40 17.45 2.17
CA LEU A 60 33.95 16.06 2.24
C LEU A 60 34.39 15.39 3.55
N LYS A 61 35.60 15.68 4.03
CA LYS A 61 36.09 15.15 5.32
C LYS A 61 35.24 15.62 6.50
N GLN A 62 34.77 16.88 6.49
CA GLN A 62 33.86 17.40 7.51
C GLN A 62 32.51 16.67 7.50
N ASN A 63 32.00 16.37 6.30
CA ASN A 63 30.71 15.69 6.09
C ASN A 63 30.76 14.16 6.24
N ARG A 64 31.96 13.56 6.31
CA ARG A 64 32.15 12.09 6.34
C ARG A 64 31.34 11.36 7.41
N LYS A 65 31.23 11.93 8.62
CA LYS A 65 30.46 11.31 9.71
C LYS A 65 28.98 11.24 9.37
N ASP A 66 28.46 12.25 8.69
CA ASP A 66 27.05 12.31 8.31
C ASP A 66 26.79 11.46 7.07
N MET A 67 27.72 11.39 6.11
CA MET A 67 27.69 10.40 5.03
C MET A 67 27.59 8.96 5.55
N LEU A 68 28.42 8.60 6.54
CA LEU A 68 28.40 7.26 7.13
C LEU A 68 27.05 6.94 7.79
N LYS A 69 26.51 7.90 8.54
CA LYS A 69 25.18 7.75 9.16
C LYS A 69 24.10 7.58 8.11
N GLN A 70 24.12 8.37 7.04
CA GLN A 70 23.11 8.28 5.98
C GLN A 70 23.17 6.93 5.26
N VAL A 71 24.38 6.47 4.90
CA VAL A 71 24.55 5.16 4.24
C VAL A 71 24.08 4.02 5.14
N LEU A 72 24.45 4.02 6.44
CA LEU A 72 23.99 3.01 7.39
C LEU A 72 22.47 3.07 7.59
N HIS A 73 21.89 4.27 7.58
CA HIS A 73 20.45 4.46 7.69
C HIS A 73 19.70 3.85 6.49
N GLU A 74 20.15 4.14 5.26
CA GLU A 74 19.56 3.56 4.04
C GLU A 74 19.69 2.03 4.02
N LEU A 75 20.84 1.48 4.42
CA LEU A 75 21.03 0.03 4.55
C LEU A 75 20.05 -0.57 5.57
N THR A 76 19.89 0.06 6.73
CA THR A 76 18.94 -0.41 7.77
C THR A 76 17.49 -0.34 7.31
N ILE A 77 17.12 0.68 6.54
CA ILE A 77 15.78 0.80 5.95
C ILE A 77 15.53 -0.35 4.99
N LEU A 78 16.48 -0.62 4.07
CA LEU A 78 16.36 -1.71 3.12
C LEU A 78 16.33 -3.08 3.80
N GLU A 79 17.18 -3.31 4.80
CA GLU A 79 17.13 -4.55 5.60
C GLU A 79 15.74 -4.73 6.19
N LYS A 80 15.21 -3.72 6.90
CA LYS A 80 13.86 -3.78 7.47
C LYS A 80 12.77 -4.00 6.44
N SER A 81 12.90 -3.42 5.25
CA SER A 81 11.91 -3.61 4.18
C SER A 81 12.01 -4.99 3.54
N GLU A 82 13.19 -5.61 3.51
CA GLU A 82 13.37 -6.98 3.02
C GLU A 82 12.90 -8.04 4.02
N TRP A 83 13.08 -7.82 5.34
CA TRP A 83 12.43 -8.63 6.38
C TRP A 83 10.90 -8.57 6.28
N ILE A 84 10.35 -7.45 5.82
CA ILE A 84 8.91 -7.30 5.58
C ILE A 84 8.53 -7.96 4.24
N GLU A 85 9.25 -7.69 3.14
CA GLU A 85 8.93 -8.23 1.80
C GLU A 85 9.08 -9.76 1.68
N SER A 86 10.03 -10.38 2.39
CA SER A 86 10.28 -11.82 2.27
C SER A 86 9.26 -12.72 2.98
N GLU A 87 8.52 -12.22 3.98
CA GLU A 87 7.39 -12.94 4.61
C GLU A 87 6.02 -12.42 4.13
N ASP A 88 5.90 -11.14 3.75
CA ASP A 88 4.60 -10.52 3.43
C ASP A 88 4.23 -10.49 1.94
N THR A 89 5.14 -10.50 0.96
CA THR A 89 4.76 -10.06 -0.41
C THR A 89 3.77 -10.98 -1.15
N GLU A 90 3.90 -12.31 -1.03
CA GLU A 90 2.96 -13.25 -1.68
C GLU A 90 1.64 -13.35 -0.91
N ALA A 91 1.70 -13.41 0.42
CA ALA A 91 0.52 -13.49 1.28
C ALA A 91 -0.27 -12.17 1.30
N VAL A 92 0.38 -11.00 1.30
CA VAL A 92 -0.26 -9.69 1.26
C VAL A 92 -0.83 -9.38 -0.12
N SER A 93 -0.21 -9.81 -1.22
CA SER A 93 -0.80 -9.67 -2.57
C SER A 93 -2.06 -10.53 -2.73
N LEU A 94 -2.03 -11.78 -2.27
CA LEU A 94 -3.20 -12.68 -2.26
C LEU A 94 -4.29 -12.16 -1.32
N ASN A 95 -3.93 -11.66 -0.14
CA ASN A 95 -4.86 -11.11 0.82
C ASN A 95 -5.49 -9.80 0.31
N GLN A 96 -4.74 -8.89 -0.32
CA GLN A 96 -5.30 -7.68 -0.94
C GLN A 96 -6.28 -8.01 -2.08
N LYS A 97 -5.97 -9.02 -2.90
CA LYS A 97 -6.87 -9.48 -3.97
C LYS A 97 -8.13 -10.13 -3.40
N ALA A 98 -7.99 -11.00 -2.41
CA ALA A 98 -9.11 -11.61 -1.70
C ALA A 98 -9.97 -10.55 -0.99
N GLN A 99 -9.35 -9.52 -0.41
CA GLN A 99 -10.01 -8.41 0.26
C GLN A 99 -10.82 -7.56 -0.73
N TYR A 100 -10.26 -7.24 -1.90
CA TYR A 100 -10.99 -6.54 -2.96
C TYR A 100 -12.17 -7.37 -3.48
N GLN A 101 -11.97 -8.66 -3.74
CA GLN A 101 -13.03 -9.56 -4.20
C GLN A 101 -14.14 -9.71 -3.15
N ALA A 102 -13.77 -9.89 -1.89
CA ALA A 102 -14.70 -9.94 -0.76
C ALA A 102 -15.51 -8.64 -0.64
N TYR A 103 -14.88 -7.48 -0.81
CA TYR A 103 -15.54 -6.17 -0.80
C TYR A 103 -16.53 -6.00 -1.96
N ILE A 104 -16.11 -6.30 -3.19
CA ILE A 104 -16.98 -6.17 -4.38
C ILE A 104 -18.16 -7.13 -4.28
N GLU A 105 -17.92 -8.42 -3.99
CA GLU A 105 -19.02 -9.39 -3.86
C GLU A 105 -19.95 -9.07 -2.69
N PHE A 106 -19.44 -8.50 -1.59
CA PHE A 106 -20.29 -8.04 -0.50
C PHE A 106 -21.23 -6.95 -1.01
N GLY A 107 -20.67 -5.91 -1.64
CA GLY A 107 -21.41 -4.78 -2.19
C GLY A 107 -22.46 -5.23 -3.21
N GLU A 108 -22.08 -6.04 -4.18
CA GLU A 108 -22.97 -6.60 -5.20
C GLU A 108 -24.11 -7.42 -4.56
N SER A 109 -23.80 -8.28 -3.59
CA SER A 109 -24.84 -9.08 -2.93
C SER A 109 -25.91 -8.25 -2.21
N VAL A 110 -25.53 -7.07 -1.70
CA VAL A 110 -26.46 -6.12 -1.09
C VAL A 110 -27.21 -5.34 -2.17
N LEU A 111 -26.51 -4.87 -3.22
CA LEU A 111 -27.11 -4.14 -4.34
C LEU A 111 -28.13 -4.99 -5.11
N ASP A 112 -27.92 -6.30 -5.21
CA ASP A 112 -28.88 -7.25 -5.81
C ASP A 112 -30.20 -7.36 -5.04
N GLN A 113 -30.23 -6.93 -3.76
CA GLN A 113 -31.46 -6.90 -2.95
C GLN A 113 -32.29 -5.62 -3.16
N VAL A 114 -31.76 -4.64 -3.91
CA VAL A 114 -32.46 -3.41 -4.27
C VAL A 114 -33.49 -3.73 -5.34
N LYS A 115 -34.76 -3.41 -5.06
CA LYS A 115 -35.84 -3.65 -6.00
C LYS A 115 -35.66 -2.82 -7.27
N LEU A 116 -36.05 -3.38 -8.41
CA LEU A 116 -35.96 -2.71 -9.72
C LEU A 116 -36.60 -1.32 -9.75
N GLU A 117 -37.71 -1.14 -9.02
CA GLU A 117 -38.44 0.13 -8.91
C GLU A 117 -37.64 1.23 -8.18
N ASP A 118 -36.77 0.83 -7.24
CA ASP A 118 -36.02 1.75 -6.38
C ASP A 118 -34.59 1.99 -6.90
N GLN A 119 -34.09 1.18 -7.84
CA GLN A 119 -32.67 1.18 -8.24
C GLN A 119 -32.16 2.56 -8.62
N GLN A 120 -32.89 3.29 -9.47
CA GLN A 120 -32.42 4.61 -9.94
C GLN A 120 -32.23 5.60 -8.78
N ASP A 121 -33.22 5.66 -7.87
CA ASP A 121 -33.17 6.55 -6.71
C ASP A 121 -32.11 6.09 -5.71
N PHE A 122 -32.07 4.79 -5.42
CA PHE A 122 -31.10 4.18 -4.52
C PHE A 122 -29.66 4.49 -4.93
N TYR A 123 -29.33 4.27 -6.20
CA TYR A 123 -27.99 4.52 -6.73
C TYR A 123 -27.60 6.00 -6.69
N ARG A 124 -28.57 6.90 -6.89
CA ARG A 124 -28.34 8.34 -6.77
C ARG A 124 -28.03 8.71 -5.32
N GLU A 125 -28.83 8.25 -4.38
CA GLU A 125 -28.62 8.52 -2.95
C GLU A 125 -27.28 7.92 -2.46
N LEU A 126 -26.97 6.69 -2.87
CA LEU A 126 -25.68 6.06 -2.57
C LEU A 126 -24.50 6.87 -3.11
N ALA A 127 -24.58 7.33 -4.35
CA ALA A 127 -23.55 8.17 -4.95
C ALA A 127 -23.35 9.47 -4.15
N GLN A 128 -24.43 10.13 -3.74
CA GLN A 128 -24.36 11.35 -2.93
C GLN A 128 -23.75 11.08 -1.55
N GLN A 129 -24.18 10.00 -0.88
CA GLN A 129 -23.65 9.60 0.42
C GLN A 129 -22.14 9.32 0.37
N LEU A 130 -21.66 8.62 -0.68
CA LEU A 130 -20.22 8.36 -0.86
C LEU A 130 -19.40 9.64 -1.07
N VAL A 131 -19.95 10.69 -1.68
CA VAL A 131 -19.27 12.01 -1.75
C VAL A 131 -19.30 12.72 -0.42
N GLN A 132 -20.46 12.70 0.25
CA GLN A 132 -20.66 13.35 1.55
C GLN A 132 -19.67 12.80 2.59
N ASP A 133 -19.47 11.48 2.59
CA ASP A 133 -18.53 10.79 3.48
C ASP A 133 -17.07 10.90 3.02
N ARG A 134 -16.80 11.65 1.93
CA ARG A 134 -15.47 11.86 1.33
C ARG A 134 -14.80 10.58 0.86
N ILE A 135 -15.60 9.57 0.50
CA ILE A 135 -15.14 8.28 -0.01
C ILE A 135 -14.83 8.39 -1.50
N LEU A 136 -15.70 9.06 -2.25
CA LEU A 136 -15.52 9.36 -3.67
C LEU A 136 -15.55 10.87 -3.93
N PHE A 137 -14.88 11.28 -5.00
CA PHE A 137 -14.94 12.67 -5.47
C PHE A 137 -16.11 12.85 -6.44
N GLN A 138 -16.72 14.02 -6.43
CA GLN A 138 -17.85 14.34 -7.30
C GLN A 138 -17.52 14.18 -8.79
N GLU A 139 -16.27 14.44 -9.17
CA GLU A 139 -15.73 14.24 -10.51
C GLU A 139 -15.70 12.76 -10.93
N THR A 140 -15.47 11.84 -9.98
CA THR A 140 -15.49 10.39 -10.21
C THR A 140 -16.90 9.93 -10.56
N ILE A 141 -17.90 10.46 -9.85
CA ILE A 141 -19.31 10.10 -10.04
C ILE A 141 -19.85 10.64 -11.36
N GLN A 142 -19.42 11.83 -11.79
CA GLN A 142 -19.80 12.39 -13.09
C GLN A 142 -19.25 11.59 -14.28
N LYS A 143 -18.14 10.84 -14.09
CA LYS A 143 -17.54 10.00 -15.13
C LYS A 143 -18.17 8.61 -15.22
N LEU A 144 -18.95 8.20 -14.21
CA LEU A 144 -19.60 6.90 -14.18
C LEU A 144 -20.84 6.91 -15.10
N GLN A 145 -20.78 6.12 -16.17
CA GLN A 145 -21.93 5.91 -17.06
C GLN A 145 -22.99 4.96 -16.45
N LYS A 146 -22.57 4.12 -15.49
CA LYS A 146 -23.43 3.17 -14.77
C LYS A 146 -23.19 3.33 -13.27
N SER A 147 -24.28 3.39 -12.52
CA SER A 147 -24.23 3.51 -11.06
C SER A 147 -23.84 2.21 -10.35
N ALA A 148 -23.97 1.06 -11.01
CA ALA A 148 -23.57 -0.23 -10.45
C ALA A 148 -22.06 -0.31 -10.14
N ASP A 149 -21.24 0.50 -10.81
CA ASP A 149 -19.78 0.44 -10.69
C ASP A 149 -19.22 1.33 -9.55
N LEU A 150 -20.07 2.04 -8.79
CA LEU A 150 -19.64 3.01 -7.76
C LEU A 150 -18.63 2.43 -6.77
N LEU A 151 -18.87 1.20 -6.32
CA LEU A 151 -18.02 0.55 -5.32
C LEU A 151 -16.63 0.21 -5.87
N SER A 152 -16.49 -0.02 -7.17
CA SER A 152 -15.22 -0.40 -7.81
C SER A 152 -14.13 0.69 -7.78
N TYR A 153 -14.53 1.95 -7.61
CA TYR A 153 -13.63 3.11 -7.56
C TYR A 153 -13.18 3.48 -6.14
N VAL A 154 -13.64 2.76 -5.12
CA VAL A 154 -13.29 3.02 -3.72
C VAL A 154 -11.89 2.50 -3.40
N SER A 155 -11.10 3.31 -2.71
CA SER A 155 -9.79 2.90 -2.21
C SER A 155 -9.92 1.82 -1.12
N SER A 156 -9.01 0.84 -1.10
CA SER A 156 -9.00 -0.22 -0.09
C SER A 156 -8.96 0.25 1.36
N LYS A 157 -8.45 1.47 1.60
CA LYS A 157 -8.45 2.11 2.93
C LYS A 157 -9.84 2.52 3.41
N LEU A 158 -10.82 2.56 2.50
CA LEU A 158 -12.15 3.12 2.72
C LEU A 158 -13.27 2.08 2.53
N TYR A 159 -12.96 0.78 2.38
CA TYR A 159 -13.98 -0.27 2.19
C TYR A 159 -15.00 -0.31 3.33
N ALA A 160 -14.55 -0.36 4.58
CA ALA A 160 -15.48 -0.35 5.73
C ALA A 160 -16.40 0.88 5.74
N GLN A 161 -15.87 2.06 5.36
CA GLN A 161 -16.65 3.28 5.26
C GLN A 161 -17.68 3.20 4.13
N ALA A 162 -17.28 2.71 2.94
CA ALA A 162 -18.20 2.52 1.81
C ALA A 162 -19.31 1.51 2.11
N ILE A 163 -19.00 0.41 2.79
CA ILE A 163 -19.99 -0.55 3.26
C ILE A 163 -20.92 0.06 4.30
N THR A 164 -20.40 0.92 5.18
CA THR A 164 -21.24 1.66 6.15
C THR A 164 -22.18 2.64 5.46
N SER A 165 -21.71 3.42 4.48
CA SER A 165 -22.55 4.31 3.69
C SER A 165 -23.62 3.53 2.92
N LEU A 166 -23.26 2.37 2.33
CA LEU A 166 -24.22 1.48 1.69
C LEU A 166 -25.29 0.99 2.67
N TYR A 167 -24.91 0.70 3.92
CA TYR A 167 -25.85 0.24 4.95
C TYR A 167 -26.84 1.34 5.32
N GLN A 168 -26.36 2.57 5.48
CA GLN A 168 -27.18 3.73 5.80
C GLN A 168 -28.23 3.97 4.71
N VAL A 169 -27.81 4.04 3.44
CA VAL A 169 -28.75 4.23 2.32
C VAL A 169 -29.73 3.06 2.24
N PHE A 170 -29.27 1.82 2.46
CA PHE A 170 -30.18 0.67 2.47
C PHE A 170 -31.20 0.71 3.63
N CYS A 171 -30.80 1.20 4.81
CA CYS A 171 -31.72 1.46 5.92
C CYS A 171 -32.76 2.52 5.60
N ASP A 172 -32.37 3.58 4.90
CA ASP A 172 -33.29 4.67 4.56
C ASP A 172 -34.39 4.20 3.59
N PHE A 173 -34.06 3.28 2.68
CA PHE A 173 -35.03 2.71 1.72
C PHE A 173 -35.88 1.57 2.30
N TYR A 174 -35.26 0.66 3.06
CA TYR A 174 -35.88 -0.62 3.41
C TYR A 174 -36.06 -0.86 4.91
N GLY A 175 -35.56 0.05 5.74
CA GLY A 175 -35.62 -0.01 7.19
C GLY A 175 -34.57 -0.95 7.81
N PRO A 176 -34.20 -0.72 9.08
CA PRO A 176 -33.06 -1.36 9.72
C PRO A 176 -33.19 -2.88 9.83
N GLN A 177 -34.41 -3.39 10.08
CA GLN A 177 -34.63 -4.84 10.20
C GLN A 177 -34.28 -5.60 8.92
N ARG A 178 -34.62 -5.04 7.75
CA ARG A 178 -34.32 -5.65 6.46
C ARG A 178 -32.84 -5.48 6.12
N SER A 179 -32.27 -4.31 6.40
CA SER A 179 -30.84 -4.06 6.23
C SER A 179 -29.99 -5.05 7.01
N ASP A 180 -30.30 -5.27 8.29
CA ASP A 180 -29.56 -6.19 9.15
C ASP A 180 -29.60 -7.62 8.61
N GLN A 181 -30.75 -8.07 8.11
CA GLN A 181 -30.89 -9.40 7.50
C GLN A 181 -30.03 -9.53 6.24
N VAL A 182 -30.08 -8.55 5.34
CA VAL A 182 -29.31 -8.55 4.09
C VAL A 182 -27.81 -8.52 4.39
N TYR A 183 -27.37 -7.67 5.32
CA TYR A 183 -25.96 -7.56 5.70
C TYR A 183 -25.45 -8.81 6.41
N ALA A 184 -26.26 -9.44 7.26
CA ALA A 184 -25.90 -10.71 7.90
C ALA A 184 -25.75 -11.84 6.86
N GLN A 185 -26.63 -11.88 5.85
CA GLN A 185 -26.54 -12.85 4.75
C GLN A 185 -25.29 -12.61 3.90
N ALA A 186 -25.04 -11.37 3.48
CA ALA A 186 -23.84 -10.98 2.73
C ALA A 186 -22.56 -11.32 3.52
N LYS A 187 -22.52 -10.99 4.81
CA LYS A 187 -21.38 -11.33 5.69
C LYS A 187 -21.12 -12.83 5.77
N ASN A 188 -22.17 -13.64 5.91
CA ASN A 188 -22.03 -15.10 5.96
C ASN A 188 -21.56 -15.67 4.62
N LEU A 189 -22.04 -15.12 3.50
CA LEU A 189 -21.61 -15.52 2.15
C LEU A 189 -20.11 -15.27 1.96
N ILE A 190 -19.64 -14.06 2.28
CA ILE A 190 -18.22 -13.69 2.14
C ILE A 190 -17.34 -14.49 3.09
N LYS A 191 -17.78 -14.72 4.33
CA LYS A 191 -17.04 -15.56 5.28
C LYS A 191 -16.81 -16.99 4.77
N GLN A 192 -17.77 -17.54 4.03
CA GLN A 192 -17.64 -18.88 3.46
C GLN A 192 -16.77 -18.90 2.19
N LYS A 193 -16.87 -17.89 1.33
CA LYS A 193 -16.14 -17.81 0.07
C LYS A 193 -14.68 -17.34 0.22
N TYR A 194 -14.43 -16.44 1.17
CA TYR A 194 -13.15 -15.77 1.37
C TYR A 194 -12.70 -15.87 2.84
N PRO A 195 -12.33 -17.07 3.32
CA PRO A 195 -11.89 -17.25 4.71
C PRO A 195 -10.59 -16.49 5.02
N GLU A 196 -9.79 -16.23 3.98
CA GLU A 196 -8.51 -15.50 4.04
C GLU A 196 -8.72 -13.97 4.16
N ALA A 197 -9.89 -13.45 3.79
CA ALA A 197 -10.18 -12.02 3.82
C ALA A 197 -10.46 -11.55 5.25
N ASN A 198 -9.89 -10.42 5.62
CA ASN A 198 -10.13 -9.84 6.93
C ASN A 198 -11.49 -9.12 6.95
N LEU A 199 -12.53 -9.84 7.37
CA LEU A 199 -13.89 -9.31 7.50
C LEU A 199 -13.99 -8.10 8.45
N GLN A 200 -13.07 -7.93 9.40
CA GLN A 200 -13.03 -6.75 10.28
C GLN A 200 -12.55 -5.49 9.56
N GLN A 201 -11.94 -5.64 8.38
CA GLN A 201 -11.57 -4.51 7.53
C GLN A 201 -12.68 -4.14 6.53
N LEU A 202 -13.79 -4.88 6.52
CA LEU A 202 -14.98 -4.60 5.70
C LEU A 202 -16.18 -4.10 6.53
N LEU A 203 -16.18 -4.33 7.85
CA LEU A 203 -17.28 -4.05 8.79
C LEU A 203 -16.71 -3.44 10.07
#